data_AF-A0A2N8ZA00-F1
#
_entry.id   AF-A0A2N8ZA00-F1
#
_cell.length_a   1.000
_cell.length_b   1.000
_cell.length_c   1.000
_cell.angle_alpha   90.00
_cell.angle_beta   90.00
_cell.angle_gamma   90.00
#
_symmetry.space_group_name_H-M   'P 1'
#
loop_
_entity.id
_entity.type
_entity.pdbx_description
1 polymer ?
#
loop_
_entity_poly.entity_id
_entity_poly.type
_entity_poly.pdbx_seq_one_letter_code
_entity_poly.pdbx_strand_id
1 'polypeptide(L)'
;MDEFSINPRRIVLCAMLALLTSHHSLAQETTYIETPVANQKADLTDDDYDGVINARDLCSGTPRTALVNNEGCEEYYENREQKQLKVLFGNNETEISPIFLTQIRTMAEFLDIYPETKIELQGFASRTGNAAHNLELSKTRAQNVRRALIGYGVSHTRIKTVGFGDSVLAVEGDSKANQAMNRRVTASVVGFKGDVVKEWTIFTVRKK
;
A
#
# COMPACT_ATOMS: atom_id res chain seq x y z
N MET A 1 12.17 69.06 11.04
CA MET A 1 10.88 68.35 11.27
C MET A 1 11.25 67.00 11.93
N ASP A 2 11.97 66.97 13.05
CA ASP A 2 11.59 67.41 14.42
C ASP A 2 10.21 66.87 14.80
N GLU A 3 9.98 66.16 15.90
CA GLU A 3 10.79 65.90 17.09
C GLU A 3 10.10 64.79 17.93
N PHE A 4 10.89 64.13 18.78
CA PHE A 4 10.46 63.38 19.96
C PHE A 4 9.45 64.14 20.84
N SER A 5 8.57 63.46 21.59
CA SER A 5 8.55 63.64 23.06
C SER A 5 7.67 62.65 23.83
N ILE A 6 8.10 62.42 25.06
CA ILE A 6 7.67 61.47 26.08
C ILE A 6 6.71 62.17 27.09
N ASN A 7 5.72 61.43 27.62
CA ASN A 7 5.04 61.45 28.95
C ASN A 7 5.31 62.65 29.91
N PRO A 8 4.35 63.17 30.75
CA PRO A 8 3.87 62.42 31.93
C PRO A 8 2.50 62.82 32.58
N ARG A 9 2.01 61.92 33.45
CA ARG A 9 1.01 62.03 34.54
C ARG A 9 0.62 63.44 35.07
N ARG A 10 -0.71 63.70 35.24
CA ARG A 10 -1.40 64.32 36.42
C ARG A 10 -2.91 63.97 36.40
N ILE A 11 -3.38 63.00 37.18
CA ILE A 11 -4.18 63.13 38.43
C ILE A 11 -5.22 64.27 38.44
N VAL A 12 -6.51 63.92 38.55
CA VAL A 12 -7.49 64.32 39.61
C VAL A 12 -8.94 64.42 39.07
N LEU A 13 -9.88 63.90 39.89
CA LEU A 13 -11.32 64.19 40.02
C LEU A 13 -12.37 63.31 39.29
N CYS A 14 -12.80 62.27 40.03
CA CYS A 14 -14.19 61.97 40.41
C CYS A 14 -15.33 62.63 39.60
N ALA A 15 -16.11 61.82 38.90
CA ALA A 15 -17.55 62.05 38.71
C ALA A 15 -18.27 60.70 38.74
N MET A 16 -19.15 60.53 39.72
CA MET A 16 -20.02 59.37 39.86
C MET A 16 -21.03 59.32 38.70
N LEU A 17 -21.04 58.23 37.94
CA LEU A 17 -22.23 57.77 37.22
C LEU A 17 -22.37 56.27 37.46
N ALA A 18 -23.31 55.91 38.34
CA ALA A 18 -23.74 54.53 38.54
C ALA A 18 -24.58 54.12 37.33
N LEU A 19 -23.97 53.41 36.37
CA LEU A 19 -24.68 52.66 35.35
C LEU A 19 -24.77 51.22 35.83
N LEU A 20 -25.97 50.81 36.25
CA LEU A 20 -26.33 49.43 36.56
C LEU A 20 -26.25 48.60 35.27
N THR A 21 -25.08 48.03 34.98
CA THR A 21 -24.96 46.99 33.95
C THR A 21 -25.32 45.66 34.59
N SER A 22 -26.57 45.26 34.35
CA SER A 22 -27.04 43.89 34.58
C SER A 22 -26.01 42.91 34.01
N HIS A 23 -25.36 42.15 34.89
CA HIS A 23 -24.56 41.01 34.47
C HIS A 23 -25.53 39.95 33.94
N HIS A 24 -25.77 39.96 32.63
CA HIS A 24 -26.37 38.80 31.98
C HIS A 24 -25.33 37.68 32.02
N SER A 25 -25.53 36.77 32.97
CA SER A 25 -25.03 35.41 32.89
C SER A 25 -25.56 34.83 31.57
N LEU A 26 -24.73 34.76 30.54
CA LEU A 26 -24.98 33.84 29.43
C LEU A 26 -24.73 32.45 29.99
N ALA A 27 -25.78 31.85 30.55
CA ALA A 27 -25.81 30.42 30.76
C ALA A 27 -25.73 29.80 29.36
N GLN A 28 -24.57 29.24 29.04
CA GLN A 28 -24.38 28.47 27.82
C GLN A 28 -25.29 27.24 27.92
N GLU A 29 -26.39 27.27 27.16
CA GLU A 29 -27.35 26.18 27.08
C GLU A 29 -26.65 24.97 26.46
N THR A 30 -26.23 24.03 27.31
CA THR A 30 -25.66 22.77 26.84
C THR A 30 -26.80 21.96 26.25
N THR A 31 -26.81 21.80 24.93
CA THR A 31 -27.76 20.91 24.24
C THR A 31 -27.59 19.51 24.84
N TYR A 32 -28.60 19.06 25.59
CA TYR A 32 -28.62 17.70 26.11
C TYR A 32 -28.66 16.74 24.93
N ILE A 33 -27.61 15.94 24.78
CA ILE A 33 -27.62 14.79 23.88
C ILE A 33 -28.38 13.71 24.62
N GLU A 34 -29.52 13.28 24.07
CA GLU A 34 -30.27 12.16 24.64
C GLU A 34 -29.36 10.95 24.78
N THR A 35 -29.48 10.26 25.92
CA THR A 35 -28.73 9.03 26.13
C THR A 35 -29.15 8.03 25.03
N PRO A 36 -28.21 7.52 24.22
CA PRO A 36 -28.56 6.59 23.16
C PRO A 36 -29.23 5.36 23.78
N VAL A 37 -30.35 4.94 23.18
CA VAL A 37 -31.03 3.72 23.59
C VAL A 37 -30.16 2.53 23.19
N ALA A 38 -29.64 1.79 24.17
CA ALA A 38 -28.90 0.57 23.91
C ALA A 38 -29.84 -0.52 23.38
N ASN A 39 -29.56 -1.03 22.18
CA ASN A 39 -30.20 -2.24 21.68
C ASN A 39 -29.54 -3.45 22.34
N GLN A 40 -30.16 -3.99 23.39
CA GLN A 40 -29.65 -5.17 24.08
C GLN A 40 -30.14 -6.44 23.39
N LYS A 41 -29.23 -7.14 22.70
CA LYS A 41 -29.46 -8.50 22.21
C LYS A 41 -29.19 -9.46 23.38
N ALA A 42 -30.19 -10.21 23.82
CA ALA A 42 -30.07 -11.17 24.93
C ALA A 42 -29.57 -12.54 24.44
N ASP A 43 -28.47 -12.53 23.68
CA ASP A 43 -27.88 -13.74 23.11
C ASP A 43 -26.49 -13.96 23.72
N LEU A 44 -26.44 -14.76 24.79
CA LEU A 44 -25.23 -14.99 25.58
C LEU A 44 -24.45 -16.23 25.12
N THR A 45 -24.84 -16.86 24.01
CA THR A 45 -24.04 -17.94 23.41
C THR A 45 -22.81 -17.37 22.73
N ASP A 46 -21.82 -18.23 22.49
CA ASP A 46 -20.59 -17.94 21.77
C ASP A 46 -20.49 -19.06 20.73
N ASP A 47 -20.92 -18.76 19.51
CA ASP A 47 -21.15 -19.77 18.47
C ASP A 47 -19.85 -20.19 17.76
N ASP A 48 -18.86 -19.29 17.67
CA ASP A 48 -17.56 -19.56 17.06
C ASP A 48 -16.46 -19.89 18.10
N TYR A 49 -16.78 -19.77 19.39
CA TYR A 49 -15.96 -20.14 20.54
C TYR A 49 -14.67 -19.34 20.61
N ASP A 50 -14.74 -18.06 20.27
CA ASP A 50 -13.60 -17.14 20.25
C ASP A 50 -13.44 -16.37 21.58
N GLY A 51 -14.38 -16.53 22.51
CA GLY A 51 -14.40 -15.90 23.82
C GLY A 51 -15.28 -14.66 23.92
N VAL A 52 -15.96 -14.25 22.84
CA VAL A 52 -16.89 -13.13 22.80
C VAL A 52 -18.31 -13.64 22.53
N ILE A 53 -19.25 -13.30 23.42
CA ILE A 53 -20.65 -13.69 23.25
C ILE A 53 -21.28 -13.02 22.02
N ASN A 54 -22.20 -13.71 21.35
CA ASN A 54 -22.99 -13.25 20.20
C ASN A 54 -23.68 -11.89 20.39
N ALA A 55 -23.97 -11.48 21.62
CA ALA A 55 -24.52 -10.15 21.94
C ALA A 55 -23.52 -9.00 21.76
N ARG A 56 -22.22 -9.29 21.77
CA ARG A 56 -21.11 -8.34 21.70
C ARG A 56 -20.18 -8.57 20.51
N ASP A 57 -20.34 -9.70 19.84
CA ASP A 57 -19.52 -10.13 18.73
C ASP A 57 -20.00 -9.52 17.40
N LEU A 58 -19.10 -8.77 16.75
CA LEU A 58 -19.32 -8.22 15.41
C LEU A 58 -18.94 -9.20 14.29
N CYS A 59 -18.14 -10.23 14.60
CA CYS A 59 -17.54 -11.16 13.67
C CYS A 59 -17.80 -12.62 14.09
N SER A 60 -19.01 -13.12 13.82
CA SER A 60 -19.51 -14.45 14.23
C SER A 60 -18.83 -15.68 13.59
N GLY A 61 -17.61 -15.56 13.11
CA GLY A 61 -16.87 -16.60 12.39
C GLY A 61 -15.36 -16.42 12.53
N THR A 62 -14.92 -15.91 13.68
CA THR A 62 -13.52 -15.62 13.95
C THR A 62 -12.71 -16.92 13.93
N PRO A 63 -11.55 -16.96 13.23
CA PRO A 63 -10.72 -18.15 13.22
C PRO A 63 -10.26 -18.52 14.64
N ARG A 64 -10.46 -19.77 15.09
CA ARG A 64 -10.12 -20.25 16.45
C ARG A 64 -8.69 -19.98 16.97
N THR A 65 -7.75 -19.64 16.10
CA THR A 65 -6.37 -19.31 16.50
C THR A 65 -6.07 -17.82 16.41
N ALA A 66 -7.06 -16.98 16.12
CA ALA A 66 -6.89 -15.55 15.92
C ALA A 66 -6.71 -14.82 17.25
N LEU A 67 -5.94 -13.74 17.23
CA LEU A 67 -5.99 -12.73 18.28
C LEU A 67 -7.28 -11.93 18.09
N VAL A 68 -8.17 -12.04 19.07
CA VAL A 68 -9.51 -11.42 19.04
C VAL A 68 -9.49 -10.11 19.82
N ASN A 69 -10.05 -9.06 19.23
CA ASN A 69 -10.15 -7.74 19.87
C ASN A 69 -11.41 -7.62 20.76
N ASN A 70 -11.69 -6.43 21.31
CA ASN A 70 -12.86 -6.23 22.19
C ASN A 70 -14.22 -6.25 21.46
N GLU A 71 -14.21 -6.31 20.14
CA GLU A 71 -15.39 -6.36 19.27
C GLU A 71 -15.70 -7.78 18.76
N GLY A 72 -14.90 -8.79 19.15
CA GLY A 72 -15.05 -10.17 18.65
C GLY A 72 -14.42 -10.40 17.28
N CYS A 73 -13.63 -9.47 16.76
CA CYS A 73 -13.03 -9.60 15.43
C CYS A 73 -11.53 -9.90 15.49
N GLU A 74 -11.02 -10.65 14.51
CA GLU A 74 -9.61 -10.94 14.37
C GLU A 74 -8.75 -9.73 13.99
N GLU A 75 -7.54 -9.66 14.55
CA GLU A 75 -6.54 -8.68 14.13
C GLU A 75 -5.75 -9.18 12.91
N TYR A 76 -5.42 -8.26 12.00
CA TYR A 76 -4.59 -8.52 10.82
C TYR A 76 -3.25 -7.77 10.93
N TYR A 77 -2.18 -8.40 10.44
CA TYR A 77 -0.93 -7.70 10.15
C TYR A 77 -0.65 -7.69 8.64
N GLU A 78 -0.05 -6.61 8.16
CA GLU A 78 0.39 -6.54 6.78
C GLU A 78 1.66 -7.37 6.60
N ASN A 79 1.55 -8.46 5.85
CA ASN A 79 2.72 -9.16 5.35
C ASN A 79 3.12 -8.56 4.00
N ARG A 80 4.36 -8.04 3.94
CA ARG A 80 4.94 -7.42 2.76
C ARG A 80 6.10 -8.25 2.24
N GLU A 81 5.95 -8.79 1.04
CA GLU A 81 7.01 -9.51 0.35
C GLU A 81 7.33 -8.83 -0.98
N GLN A 82 8.60 -8.76 -1.36
CA GLN A 82 9.03 -8.19 -2.64
C GLN A 82 9.61 -9.27 -3.55
N LYS A 83 9.22 -9.24 -4.83
CA LYS A 83 9.77 -10.12 -5.86
C LYS A 83 10.24 -9.35 -7.07
N GLN A 84 11.33 -9.80 -7.69
CA GLN A 84 11.88 -9.22 -8.91
C GLN A 84 11.98 -10.24 -10.05
N LEU A 85 11.74 -9.78 -11.26
CA LEU A 85 11.88 -10.53 -12.51
C LEU A 85 12.88 -9.80 -13.42
N LYS A 86 13.83 -10.54 -14.00
CA LYS A 86 14.78 -10.01 -14.98
C LYS A 86 15.06 -11.06 -16.05
N VAL A 87 14.56 -10.80 -17.26
CA VAL A 87 14.75 -11.68 -18.43
C VAL A 87 15.69 -10.98 -19.40
N LEU A 88 16.74 -11.67 -19.85
CA LEU A 88 17.69 -11.15 -20.85
C LEU A 88 17.38 -11.71 -22.23
N PHE A 89 17.73 -10.94 -23.26
CA PHE A 89 17.47 -11.29 -24.67
C PHE A 89 18.72 -11.18 -25.53
N GLY A 90 18.80 -12.02 -26.56
CA GLY A 90 19.80 -11.91 -27.62
C GLY A 90 19.62 -10.65 -28.47
N ASN A 91 20.55 -10.43 -29.39
CA ASN A 91 20.49 -9.27 -30.28
C ASN A 91 19.36 -9.44 -31.28
N ASN A 92 18.49 -8.42 -31.40
CA ASN A 92 17.30 -8.45 -32.25
C ASN A 92 16.35 -9.66 -32.00
N GLU A 93 16.49 -10.35 -30.87
CA GLU A 93 15.66 -11.48 -30.48
C GLU A 93 14.55 -11.03 -29.55
N THR A 94 13.41 -11.72 -29.64
CA THR A 94 12.26 -11.53 -28.76
C THR A 94 11.89 -12.82 -28.01
N GLU A 95 12.42 -13.97 -28.41
CA GLU A 95 12.13 -15.25 -27.76
C GLU A 95 12.73 -15.30 -26.35
N ILE A 96 12.00 -15.95 -25.45
CA ILE A 96 12.42 -16.13 -24.07
C ILE A 96 13.29 -17.38 -24.01
N SER A 97 14.55 -17.22 -23.60
CA SER A 97 15.42 -18.37 -23.36
C SER A 97 14.83 -19.28 -22.26
N PRO A 98 14.84 -20.62 -22.43
CA PRO A 98 14.28 -21.57 -21.46
C PRO A 98 14.79 -21.39 -20.03
N ILE A 99 16.02 -20.89 -19.85
CA ILE A 99 16.63 -20.62 -18.54
C ILE A 99 15.81 -19.63 -17.68
N PHE A 100 15.05 -18.72 -18.31
CA PHE A 100 14.22 -17.75 -17.60
C PHE A 100 12.81 -18.24 -17.31
N LEU A 101 12.37 -19.37 -17.87
CA LEU A 101 11.00 -19.88 -17.68
C LEU A 101 10.73 -20.21 -16.21
N THR A 102 11.71 -20.74 -15.48
CA THR A 102 11.59 -20.98 -14.04
C THR A 102 11.33 -19.69 -13.27
N GLN A 103 12.06 -18.61 -13.59
CA GLN A 103 11.87 -17.33 -12.91
C GLN A 103 10.49 -16.71 -13.20
N ILE A 104 10.01 -16.85 -14.44
CA ILE A 104 8.67 -16.39 -14.84
C ILE A 104 7.59 -17.19 -14.10
N ARG A 105 7.74 -18.52 -14.00
CA ARG A 105 6.84 -19.37 -13.22
C ARG A 105 6.80 -18.98 -11.75
N THR A 106 7.96 -18.79 -11.11
CA THR A 106 8.01 -18.36 -9.71
C THR A 106 7.40 -16.97 -9.48
N MET A 107 7.47 -16.08 -10.48
CA MET A 107 6.75 -14.81 -10.43
C MET A 107 5.22 -15.01 -10.54
N ALA A 108 4.77 -15.95 -11.39
CA ALA A 108 3.36 -16.29 -11.48
C ALA A 108 2.81 -16.89 -10.17
N GLU A 109 3.55 -17.81 -9.54
CA GLU A 109 3.24 -18.37 -8.22
C GLU A 109 3.16 -17.28 -7.14
N PHE A 110 4.09 -16.31 -7.17
CA PHE A 110 4.02 -15.15 -6.28
C PHE A 110 2.74 -14.33 -6.50
N LEU A 111 2.37 -14.07 -7.75
CA LEU A 111 1.15 -13.32 -8.08
C LEU A 111 -0.14 -14.10 -7.72
N ASP A 112 -0.08 -15.43 -7.64
CA ASP A 112 -1.19 -16.27 -7.15
C ASP A 112 -1.39 -16.11 -5.64
N ILE A 113 -0.30 -16.09 -4.87
CA ILE A 113 -0.33 -15.86 -3.41
C ILE A 113 -0.89 -14.47 -3.06
N TYR A 114 -0.63 -13.47 -3.90
CA TYR A 114 -1.05 -12.08 -3.71
C TYR A 114 -2.02 -11.63 -4.83
N PRO A 115 -3.31 -12.01 -4.80
CA PRO A 115 -4.25 -11.82 -5.91
C PRO A 115 -4.51 -10.34 -6.27
N GLU A 116 -4.39 -9.43 -5.30
CA GLU A 116 -4.58 -7.99 -5.51
C GLU A 116 -3.38 -7.30 -6.18
N THR A 117 -2.20 -7.93 -6.17
CA THR A 117 -0.98 -7.34 -6.73
C THR A 117 -1.04 -7.27 -8.26
N LYS A 118 -0.69 -6.12 -8.83
CA LYS A 118 -0.54 -5.92 -10.28
C LYS A 118 0.94 -5.85 -10.64
N ILE A 119 1.29 -6.26 -11.86
CA ILE A 119 2.66 -6.26 -12.37
C ILE A 119 2.78 -5.38 -13.61
N GLU A 120 3.81 -4.53 -13.64
CA GLU A 120 4.25 -3.81 -14.84
C GLU A 120 5.56 -4.42 -15.35
N LEU A 121 5.51 -4.94 -16.57
CA LEU A 121 6.68 -5.46 -17.28
C LEU A 121 7.29 -4.34 -18.13
N GLN A 122 8.55 -4.04 -17.87
CA GLN A 122 9.27 -2.96 -18.52
C GLN A 122 10.32 -3.55 -19.46
N GLY A 123 10.17 -3.34 -20.77
CA GLY A 123 11.10 -3.80 -21.78
C GLY A 123 12.13 -2.74 -22.17
N PHE A 124 13.36 -3.18 -22.40
CA PHE A 124 14.49 -2.34 -22.80
C PHE A 124 15.30 -2.96 -23.94
N ALA A 125 16.01 -2.12 -24.68
CA ALA A 125 16.91 -2.47 -25.76
C ALA A 125 18.30 -1.82 -25.54
N SER A 126 19.31 -2.30 -26.28
CA SER A 126 20.62 -1.65 -26.32
C SER A 126 20.58 -0.41 -27.22
N ARG A 127 21.49 0.55 -26.99
CA ARG A 127 21.62 1.81 -27.75
C ARG A 127 21.90 1.63 -29.26
N THR A 128 22.40 0.46 -29.65
CA THR A 128 22.73 0.16 -31.04
C THR A 128 21.48 0.08 -31.90
N GLY A 129 21.51 0.73 -33.07
CA GLY A 129 20.43 0.68 -34.06
C GLY A 129 19.49 1.88 -34.02
N ASN A 130 18.31 1.70 -34.61
CA ASN A 130 17.29 2.74 -34.71
C ASN A 130 16.40 2.78 -33.45
N ALA A 131 16.18 3.97 -32.89
CA ALA A 131 15.40 4.15 -31.66
C ALA A 131 13.93 3.69 -31.77
N ALA A 132 13.27 3.93 -32.91
CA ALA A 132 11.89 3.46 -33.14
C ALA A 132 11.84 1.92 -33.21
N HIS A 133 12.82 1.29 -33.86
CA HIS A 133 12.97 -0.17 -33.86
C HIS A 133 13.21 -0.71 -32.45
N ASN A 134 14.12 -0.08 -31.70
CA ASN A 134 14.42 -0.46 -30.31
C ASN A 134 13.20 -0.36 -29.41
N LEU A 135 12.39 0.69 -29.58
CA LEU A 135 11.13 0.86 -28.87
C LEU A 135 10.17 -0.29 -29.15
N GLU A 136 9.94 -0.65 -30.41
CA GLU A 136 9.04 -1.74 -30.78
C GLU A 136 9.54 -3.11 -30.31
N LEU A 137 10.84 -3.36 -30.46
CA LEU A 137 11.49 -4.57 -29.99
C LEU A 137 11.33 -4.75 -28.47
N SER A 138 11.50 -3.66 -27.72
CA SER A 138 11.32 -3.66 -26.26
C SER A 138 9.87 -3.96 -25.83
N LYS A 139 8.88 -3.41 -26.55
CA LYS A 139 7.46 -3.71 -26.32
C LYS A 139 7.14 -5.18 -26.61
N THR A 140 7.63 -5.70 -27.73
CA THR A 140 7.41 -7.09 -28.13
C THR A 140 7.99 -8.07 -27.12
N ARG A 141 9.19 -7.80 -26.58
CA ARG A 141 9.78 -8.59 -25.49
C ARG A 141 8.92 -8.61 -24.24
N ALA A 142 8.44 -7.44 -23.80
CA ALA A 142 7.55 -7.35 -22.64
C ALA A 142 6.23 -8.11 -22.88
N GLN A 143 5.68 -8.07 -24.10
CA GLN A 143 4.50 -8.85 -24.49
C GLN A 143 4.74 -10.36 -24.49
N ASN A 144 5.92 -10.83 -24.92
CA ASN A 144 6.27 -12.25 -24.85
C ASN A 144 6.32 -12.72 -23.38
N VAL A 145 6.93 -11.94 -22.49
CA VAL A 145 6.95 -12.25 -21.04
C VAL A 145 5.54 -12.23 -20.45
N ARG A 146 4.70 -11.27 -20.84
CA ARG A 146 3.28 -11.24 -20.48
C ARG A 146 2.56 -12.52 -20.90
N ARG A 147 2.78 -12.98 -22.14
CA ARG A 147 2.17 -14.21 -22.65
C ARG A 147 2.58 -15.43 -21.84
N ALA A 148 3.85 -15.51 -21.45
CA ALA A 148 4.35 -16.57 -20.58
C ALA A 148 3.71 -16.54 -19.18
N LEU A 149 3.58 -15.37 -18.55
CA LEU A 149 2.87 -15.23 -17.26
C LEU A 149 1.39 -15.64 -17.35
N ILE A 150 0.70 -15.26 -18.44
CA ILE A 150 -0.68 -15.70 -18.69
C ILE A 150 -0.76 -17.22 -18.86
N GLY A 151 0.21 -17.82 -19.55
CA GLY A 151 0.33 -19.27 -19.69
C GLY A 151 0.50 -20.00 -18.36
N TYR A 152 1.01 -19.33 -17.33
CA TYR A 152 1.09 -19.85 -15.96
C TYR A 152 -0.11 -19.46 -15.07
N GLY A 153 -1.18 -18.90 -15.64
CA GLY A 153 -2.43 -18.64 -14.93
C GLY A 153 -2.62 -17.20 -14.42
N VAL A 154 -1.67 -16.30 -14.64
CA VAL A 154 -1.84 -14.89 -14.21
C VAL A 154 -2.88 -14.19 -15.08
N SER A 155 -3.90 -13.62 -14.45
CA SER A 155 -4.96 -12.88 -15.16
C SER A 155 -4.39 -11.75 -16.03
N HIS A 156 -4.91 -11.64 -17.25
CA HIS A 156 -4.46 -10.66 -18.24
C HIS A 156 -4.68 -9.20 -17.81
N THR A 157 -5.64 -8.94 -16.92
CA THR A 157 -5.96 -7.61 -16.36
C THR A 157 -4.96 -7.15 -15.31
N ARG A 158 -4.18 -8.08 -14.74
CA ARG A 158 -3.16 -7.81 -13.71
C ARG A 158 -1.79 -7.48 -14.30
N ILE A 159 -1.61 -7.64 -15.61
CA ILE A 159 -0.32 -7.48 -16.29
C ILE A 159 -0.37 -6.31 -17.26
N LYS A 160 0.42 -5.27 -16.96
CA LYS A 160 0.70 -4.15 -17.87
C LYS A 160 2.08 -4.32 -18.49
N THR A 161 2.26 -3.90 -19.73
CA THR A 161 3.55 -3.90 -20.44
C THR A 161 3.88 -2.50 -20.92
N VAL A 162 5.14 -2.09 -20.73
CA VAL A 162 5.69 -0.82 -21.22
C VAL A 162 7.01 -1.11 -21.91
N GLY A 163 7.23 -0.53 -23.08
CA GLY A 163 8.52 -0.57 -23.76
C GLY A 163 9.20 0.79 -23.68
N PHE A 164 10.45 0.80 -23.22
CA PHE A 164 11.29 2.00 -23.10
C PHE A 164 12.30 2.12 -24.24
N GLY A 165 12.43 1.10 -25.09
CA GLY A 165 13.48 1.06 -26.09
C GLY A 165 14.87 1.20 -25.46
N ASP A 166 15.69 2.07 -26.01
CA ASP A 166 17.06 2.36 -25.60
C ASP A 166 17.20 3.65 -24.78
N SER A 167 16.08 4.22 -24.30
CA SER A 167 16.08 5.46 -23.53
C SER A 167 16.63 5.30 -22.11
N VAL A 168 16.62 4.07 -21.56
CA VAL A 168 17.11 3.75 -20.22
C VAL A 168 18.02 2.52 -20.26
N LEU A 169 19.32 2.76 -20.08
CA LEU A 169 20.33 1.69 -20.01
C LEU A 169 20.49 1.22 -18.55
N ALA A 170 20.74 -0.08 -18.37
CA ALA A 170 21.18 -0.62 -17.08
C ALA A 170 22.68 -0.37 -16.85
N VAL A 171 23.47 -0.42 -17.92
CA VAL A 171 24.92 -0.25 -17.89
C VAL A 171 25.33 0.58 -19.09
N GLU A 172 26.15 1.60 -18.85
CA GLU A 172 26.71 2.47 -19.89
C GLU A 172 27.84 1.78 -20.68
N GLY A 173 28.11 2.26 -21.88
CA GLY A 173 29.20 1.79 -22.74
C GLY A 173 28.80 0.68 -23.74
N ASP A 174 29.65 0.48 -24.74
CA ASP A 174 29.29 -0.23 -25.98
C ASP A 174 29.83 -1.67 -26.07
N SER A 175 30.37 -2.21 -24.99
CA SER A 175 30.85 -3.59 -24.99
C SER A 175 29.72 -4.59 -25.28
N LYS A 176 30.04 -5.74 -25.90
CA LYS A 176 29.03 -6.79 -26.16
C LYS A 176 28.30 -7.24 -24.88
N ALA A 177 29.01 -7.25 -23.75
CA ALA A 177 28.44 -7.58 -22.44
C ALA A 177 27.45 -6.51 -21.95
N ASN A 178 27.80 -5.22 -22.05
CA ASN A 178 26.93 -4.12 -21.63
C ASN A 178 25.66 -4.08 -22.47
N GLN A 179 25.79 -4.26 -23.79
CA GLN A 179 24.64 -4.37 -24.69
C GLN A 179 23.72 -5.54 -24.28
N ALA A 180 24.28 -6.69 -23.89
CA ALA A 180 23.48 -7.83 -23.43
C ALA A 180 22.72 -7.54 -22.13
N MET A 181 23.33 -6.82 -21.19
CA MET A 181 22.65 -6.41 -19.96
C MET A 181 21.52 -5.40 -20.22
N ASN A 182 21.65 -4.56 -21.24
CA ASN A 182 20.65 -3.56 -21.60
C ASN A 182 19.41 -4.17 -22.28
N ARG A 183 19.58 -5.26 -23.04
CA ARG A 183 18.47 -6.02 -23.67
C ARG A 183 17.75 -6.88 -22.63
N ARG A 184 16.79 -6.29 -21.92
CA ARG A 184 16.11 -6.95 -20.81
C ARG A 184 14.63 -6.62 -20.73
N VAL A 185 13.88 -7.47 -20.04
CA VAL A 185 12.59 -7.13 -19.45
C VAL A 185 12.71 -7.24 -17.94
N THR A 186 12.28 -6.23 -17.21
CA THR A 186 12.29 -6.22 -15.74
C THR A 186 10.92 -5.94 -15.16
N ALA A 187 10.69 -6.45 -13.95
CA ALA A 187 9.58 -6.06 -13.10
C ALA A 187 9.96 -6.22 -11.64
N SER A 188 9.40 -5.37 -10.78
CA SER A 188 9.45 -5.51 -9.33
C SER A 188 8.03 -5.38 -8.81
N VAL A 189 7.62 -6.32 -7.98
CA VAL A 189 6.29 -6.35 -7.37
C VAL A 189 6.41 -6.43 -5.87
N VAL A 190 5.47 -5.81 -5.18
CA VAL A 190 5.29 -5.93 -3.74
C VAL A 190 3.92 -6.55 -3.51
N GLY A 191 3.94 -7.71 -2.85
CA GLY A 191 2.76 -8.44 -2.41
C GLY A 191 2.30 -7.89 -1.07
N PHE A 192 1.00 -7.67 -0.94
CA PHE A 192 0.35 -7.34 0.33
C PHE A 192 -0.68 -8.40 0.63
N LYS A 193 -0.57 -9.02 1.79
CA LYS A 193 -1.58 -9.93 2.31
C LYS A 193 -1.81 -9.62 3.78
N GLY A 194 -3.06 -9.42 4.16
CA GLY A 194 -3.46 -9.43 5.55
C GLY A 194 -3.41 -10.87 6.04
N ASP A 195 -2.47 -11.17 6.93
CA ASP A 195 -2.46 -12.44 7.65
C ASP A 195 -3.06 -12.20 9.03
N VAL A 196 -3.93 -13.11 9.47
CA VAL A 196 -4.55 -13.04 10.80
C VAL A 196 -3.46 -13.22 11.86
N VAL A 197 -3.37 -12.27 12.78
CA VAL A 197 -2.51 -12.36 13.96
C VAL A 197 -3.01 -13.54 14.77
N LYS A 198 -2.12 -14.50 15.07
CA LYS A 198 -2.50 -15.63 15.91
C LYS A 198 -2.38 -15.29 17.39
N GLU A 199 -3.29 -15.82 18.20
CA GLU A 199 -3.18 -15.76 19.66
C GLU A 199 -1.86 -16.39 20.12
N TRP A 200 -1.24 -15.80 21.15
CA TRP A 200 -0.03 -16.36 21.73
C TRP A 200 -0.34 -17.67 22.46
N THR A 201 0.42 -18.71 22.13
CA THR A 201 0.43 -20.00 22.83
C THR A 201 1.83 -20.35 23.31
N ILE A 202 1.95 -21.35 24.18
CA ILE A 202 3.25 -21.89 24.63
C ILE A 202 4.15 -22.38 23.47
N PHE A 203 3.57 -22.66 22.30
CA PHE A 203 4.28 -23.07 21.08
C PHE A 203 4.62 -21.91 20.15
N THR A 204 4.23 -20.68 20.50
CA THR A 204 4.44 -19.49 19.65
C THR A 204 5.87 -18.98 19.80
N VAL A 205 6.63 -19.05 18.70
CA VAL A 205 8.02 -18.55 18.65
C VAL A 205 7.99 -17.04 18.43
N ARG A 206 8.56 -16.27 19.37
CA ARG A 206 8.80 -14.84 19.16
C ARG A 206 9.88 -14.67 18.09
N LYS A 207 9.57 -14.00 16.98
CA LYS A 207 10.61 -13.56 16.03
C LYS A 207 11.52 -12.57 16.77
N LYS A 208 12.83 -12.85 16.76
CA LYS A 208 13.87 -11.95 17.29
C LYS A 208 14.08 -10.77 16.36
#